data_AF-A0A812X199-F1
#
_entry.id   AF-A0A812X199-F1
#
_cell.length_a   1.000
_cell.length_b   1.000
_cell.length_c   1.000
_cell.angle_alpha   90.00
_cell.angle_beta   90.00
_cell.angle_gamma   90.00
#
_symmetry.space_group_name_H-M   'P 1'
#
loop_
_entity.id
_entity.type
_entity.pdbx_description
1 polymer ?
#
loop_
_entity_poly.entity_id
_entity_poly.type
_entity_poly.pdbx_seq_one_letter_code
_entity_poly.pdbx_strand_id
1 'polypeptide(L)'
;MSAVDSQICSRCNSTGHRAAQCPKMPFYKTCEYCKVVGHGVKACPVLQRKALEKVSKQKEAEKKAANDACSESGTSTTASSERAWWQKRAAKKGKSRTAWSEWHPEHWVLSEDEEREARKLEKKLREIAALEQLVEQGKHLDSLQLQKVDRRSEIESHEVLRKVRLGYQRIALPAAS
;
A
#
# COMPACT_ATOMS: atom_id res chain seq x y z
N MET A 1 6.35 -51.83 3.70
CA MET A 1 4.90 -51.79 3.97
C MET A 1 4.72 -51.07 5.30
N SER A 2 4.28 -49.81 5.26
CA SER A 2 4.37 -48.88 6.39
C SER A 2 3.20 -49.05 7.35
N ALA A 3 3.50 -49.28 8.64
CA ALA A 3 2.54 -49.32 9.73
C ALA A 3 2.00 -47.91 10.05
N VAL A 4 0.88 -47.53 9.42
CA VAL A 4 0.20 -46.25 9.67
C VAL A 4 -1.30 -46.45 9.92
N ASP A 5 -1.67 -47.53 10.62
CA ASP A 5 -3.07 -47.86 10.84
C ASP A 5 -3.36 -47.93 12.35
N SER A 6 -4.36 -47.15 12.80
CA SER A 6 -4.87 -47.02 14.18
C SER A 6 -4.20 -46.02 15.14
N GLN A 7 -3.80 -44.83 14.67
CA GLN A 7 -3.54 -43.72 15.62
C GLN A 7 -4.84 -43.01 16.00
N ILE A 8 -5.33 -43.34 17.21
CA ILE A 8 -6.42 -42.64 17.88
C ILE A 8 -5.84 -41.43 18.62
N CYS A 9 -6.44 -40.26 18.42
CA CYS A 9 -6.05 -39.04 19.11
C CYS A 9 -6.46 -39.11 20.60
N SER A 10 -5.51 -39.06 21.52
CA SER A 10 -5.78 -39.09 22.98
C SER A 10 -6.50 -37.86 23.54
N ARG A 11 -6.78 -36.84 22.70
CA ARG A 11 -7.47 -35.61 23.09
C ARG A 11 -8.92 -35.52 22.62
N CYS A 12 -9.25 -36.14 21.48
CA CYS A 12 -10.60 -36.09 20.90
C CYS A 12 -11.16 -37.47 20.54
N ASN A 13 -10.39 -38.54 20.78
CA ASN A 13 -10.70 -39.94 20.49
C ASN A 13 -11.04 -40.25 19.02
N SER A 14 -10.81 -39.32 18.09
CA SER A 14 -10.93 -39.56 16.66
C SER A 14 -9.71 -40.30 16.10
N THR A 15 -9.95 -41.17 15.12
CA THR A 15 -8.90 -41.88 14.36
C THR A 15 -8.35 -40.99 13.25
N GLY A 16 -7.13 -41.27 12.80
CA GLY A 16 -6.51 -40.63 11.63
C GLY A 16 -5.59 -39.45 11.93
N HIS A 17 -5.37 -39.08 13.19
CA HIS A 17 -4.36 -38.09 13.57
C HIS A 17 -3.80 -38.33 14.99
N ARG A 18 -2.57 -37.88 15.24
CA ARG A 18 -2.01 -37.83 16.60
C ARG A 18 -2.56 -36.64 17.38
N ALA A 19 -2.52 -36.72 18.71
CA ALA A 19 -2.85 -35.60 19.59
C ALA A 19 -2.17 -34.29 19.16
N ALA A 20 -0.93 -34.39 18.62
CA ALA A 20 -0.08 -33.35 18.01
C ALA A 20 -0.71 -32.52 16.86
N GLN A 21 -1.68 -33.08 16.15
CA GLN A 21 -2.25 -32.52 14.92
C GLN A 21 -3.79 -32.47 14.99
N CYS A 22 -4.36 -32.49 16.20
CA CYS A 22 -5.80 -32.48 16.38
C CYS A 22 -6.41 -31.16 15.87
N PRO A 23 -7.29 -31.20 14.84
CA PRO A 23 -7.91 -30.00 14.30
C PRO A 23 -8.94 -29.40 15.28
N LYS A 24 -9.49 -30.23 16.19
CA LYS A 24 -10.51 -29.82 17.16
C LYS A 24 -9.92 -29.15 18.41
N MET A 25 -8.63 -29.37 18.69
CA MET A 25 -7.93 -28.83 19.86
C MET A 25 -6.51 -28.42 19.47
N PRO A 26 -6.31 -27.19 18.95
CA PRO A 26 -4.99 -26.69 18.62
C PRO A 26 -4.09 -26.69 19.87
N PHE A 27 -2.79 -26.88 19.68
CA PHE A 27 -1.83 -26.82 20.78
C PHE A 27 -1.79 -25.42 21.35
N TYR A 28 -2.44 -25.23 22.51
CA TYR A 28 -2.27 -24.06 23.35
C TYR A 28 -0.88 -24.10 23.99
N LYS A 29 0.15 -23.80 23.19
CA LYS A 29 1.45 -23.43 23.74
C LYS A 29 1.30 -22.03 24.34
N THR A 30 1.74 -21.86 25.58
CA THR A 30 1.81 -20.56 26.23
C THR A 30 3.11 -19.89 25.81
N CYS A 31 3.03 -18.64 25.39
CA CYS A 31 4.22 -17.87 25.07
C CYS A 31 4.98 -17.50 26.36
N GLU A 32 6.25 -17.87 26.49
CA GLU A 32 7.06 -17.51 27.68
C GLU A 32 7.27 -16.00 27.84
N TYR A 33 7.14 -15.24 26.74
CA TYR A 33 7.36 -13.80 26.73
C TYR A 33 6.13 -13.00 27.15
N CYS A 34 4.97 -13.23 26.53
CA CYS A 34 3.75 -12.49 26.82
C CYS A 34 2.71 -13.27 27.64
N LYS A 35 3.00 -14.55 27.96
CA LYS A 35 2.16 -15.45 28.77
C LYS A 35 0.75 -15.71 28.21
N VAL A 36 0.51 -15.35 26.95
CA VAL A 36 -0.76 -15.63 26.26
C VAL A 36 -0.69 -16.99 25.57
N VAL A 37 -1.79 -17.74 25.65
CA VAL A 37 -1.96 -19.03 24.97
C VAL A 37 -2.22 -18.84 23.48
N GLY A 38 -1.75 -19.76 22.65
CA GLY A 38 -2.05 -19.80 21.20
C GLY A 38 -0.90 -19.42 20.29
N HIS A 39 0.27 -19.05 20.82
CA HIS A 39 1.49 -18.87 20.04
C HIS A 39 2.75 -19.18 20.87
N GLY A 40 3.84 -19.58 20.20
CA GLY A 40 5.15 -19.74 20.83
C GLY A 40 5.97 -18.45 20.82
N VAL A 41 7.09 -18.40 21.55
CA VAL A 41 7.97 -17.22 21.69
C VAL A 41 8.37 -16.61 20.33
N LYS A 42 8.68 -17.44 19.34
CA LYS A 42 9.07 -17.00 17.98
C LYS A 42 7.94 -16.31 17.21
N ALA A 43 6.69 -16.67 17.49
CA ALA A 43 5.49 -16.10 16.87
C ALA A 43 4.81 -15.07 17.78
N CYS A 44 5.51 -14.55 18.79
CA CYS A 44 4.94 -13.58 19.70
C CYS A 44 4.77 -12.21 19.03
N PRO A 45 3.55 -11.66 18.93
CA PRO A 45 3.32 -10.39 18.26
C PRO A 45 4.02 -9.23 18.97
N VAL A 46 4.15 -9.30 20.29
CA VAL A 46 4.85 -8.27 21.08
C VAL A 46 6.35 -8.28 20.79
N LEU A 47 6.95 -9.46 20.70
CA LEU A 47 8.38 -9.60 20.40
C LEU A 47 8.68 -9.17 18.95
N GLN A 48 7.80 -9.55 18.00
CA GLN A 48 7.91 -9.14 16.60
C GLN A 48 7.82 -7.62 16.45
N ARG A 49 6.86 -6.95 17.10
CA ARG A 49 6.74 -5.49 17.08
C ARG A 49 8.00 -4.80 17.57
N LYS A 50 8.57 -5.27 18.69
CA LYS A 50 9.82 -4.72 19.26
C LYS A 50 11.02 -4.94 18.32
N ALA A 51 11.11 -6.09 17.66
CA ALA A 51 12.18 -6.36 16.69
C ALA A 51 12.08 -5.42 15.48
N LEU A 52 10.87 -5.19 14.96
CA LEU A 52 10.64 -4.26 13.85
C LEU A 52 11.00 -2.81 14.23
N GLU A 53 10.63 -2.37 15.43
CA GLU A 53 10.96 -1.02 15.92
C GLU A 53 12.47 -0.79 15.99
N LYS A 54 13.25 -1.78 16.45
CA LYS A 54 14.71 -1.71 16.47
C LYS A 54 15.30 -1.58 15.07
N VAL A 55 14.79 -2.35 14.10
CA VAL A 55 15.23 -2.28 12.70
C VAL A 55 14.89 -0.90 12.11
N SER A 56 13.71 -0.35 12.39
CA SER A 56 13.33 0.99 11.93
C SER A 56 14.26 2.07 12.50
N LYS A 57 14.52 2.03 13.81
CA LYS A 57 15.45 2.96 14.47
C LYS A 57 16.88 2.87 13.92
N GLN A 58 17.37 1.66 13.63
CA GLN A 58 18.68 1.47 12.99
C GLN A 58 18.72 2.09 11.59
N LYS A 59 17.68 1.85 10.77
CA LYS A 59 17.60 2.44 9.42
C LYS A 59 17.53 3.97 9.45
N GLU A 60 16.82 4.55 10.41
CA GLU A 60 16.78 6.00 10.56
C GLU A 60 18.10 6.58 11.04
N ALA A 61 18.78 5.93 12.00
CA ALA A 61 20.11 6.31 12.43
C ALA A 61 21.13 6.23 11.28
N GLU A 62 21.07 5.19 10.45
CA GLU A 62 21.93 5.02 9.28
C GLU A 62 21.67 6.10 8.22
N LYS A 63 20.40 6.43 7.94
CA LYS A 63 20.05 7.54 7.04
C LYS A 63 20.54 8.90 7.57
N LYS A 64 20.40 9.13 8.88
CA LYS A 64 20.88 10.36 9.51
C LYS A 64 22.41 10.45 9.43
N ALA A 65 23.12 9.36 9.73
CA ALA A 65 24.58 9.30 9.60
C ALA A 65 25.05 9.54 8.16
N ALA A 66 24.34 9.01 7.16
CA ALA A 66 24.64 9.25 5.75
C ALA A 66 24.41 10.70 5.32
N ASN A 67 23.46 11.41 5.96
CA ASN A 67 23.21 12.82 5.71
C ASN A 67 24.27 13.72 6.37
N ASP A 68 24.64 13.41 7.62
CA ASP A 68 25.67 14.14 8.38
C ASP A 68 27.07 13.98 7.75
N ALA A 69 27.37 12.82 7.15
CA ALA A 69 28.65 12.58 6.45
C ALA A 69 28.87 13.40 5.16
N CYS A 70 27.86 14.15 4.70
CA CYS A 70 27.95 14.98 3.49
C CYS A 70 28.22 16.47 3.79
N SER A 71 28.28 16.89 5.06
CA SER A 71 28.45 18.30 5.44
C SER A 71 29.91 18.74 5.63
N GLU A 72 30.89 17.82 5.60
CA GLU A 72 32.29 18.14 5.93
C GLU A 72 33.26 17.80 4.78
N SER A 73 32.99 18.30 3.57
CA SER A 73 33.97 18.28 2.47
C SER A 73 33.72 19.40 1.48
N GLY A 74 33.88 20.65 1.93
CA GLY A 74 34.14 21.79 1.06
C GLY A 74 35.63 22.07 1.01
N THR A 75 36.28 21.83 -0.14
CA THR A 75 37.39 22.62 -0.73
C THR A 75 37.95 21.96 -2.01
N SER A 76 37.48 22.49 -3.14
CA SER A 76 38.21 22.92 -4.36
C SER A 76 39.33 22.07 -5.04
N THR A 77 39.04 21.81 -6.33
CA THR A 77 39.94 21.93 -7.52
C THR A 77 41.13 20.99 -7.68
N THR A 78 40.94 19.90 -8.44
CA THR A 78 41.81 19.56 -9.58
C THR A 78 40.99 18.91 -10.69
N ALA A 79 41.22 19.39 -11.91
CA ALA A 79 40.69 18.84 -13.14
C ALA A 79 41.15 17.39 -13.34
N SER A 80 40.38 16.66 -14.15
CA SER A 80 40.70 15.34 -14.72
C SER A 80 40.39 14.12 -13.84
N SER A 81 39.11 13.74 -13.81
CA SER A 81 38.64 12.35 -14.03
C SER A 81 37.11 12.26 -13.95
N GLU A 82 36.40 13.27 -14.48
CA GLU A 82 34.95 13.42 -14.42
C GLU A 82 34.20 12.50 -15.41
N ARG A 83 34.63 11.25 -15.52
CA ARG A 83 33.92 10.18 -16.25
C ARG A 83 33.62 8.94 -15.42
N ALA A 84 34.06 8.87 -14.16
CA ALA A 84 34.13 7.59 -13.45
C ALA A 84 33.15 7.38 -12.29
N TRP A 85 32.17 8.27 -12.05
CA TRP A 85 31.20 8.11 -10.94
C TRP A 85 29.75 7.79 -11.36
N TRP A 86 29.39 7.98 -12.63
CA TRP A 86 28.10 7.53 -13.16
C TRP A 86 28.10 6.06 -13.61
N GLN A 87 29.28 5.46 -13.84
CA GLN A 87 29.40 4.09 -14.34
C GLN A 87 29.35 2.98 -13.26
N LYS A 88 29.28 3.31 -11.96
CA LYS A 88 29.22 2.32 -10.86
C LYS A 88 27.89 2.24 -10.10
N ARG A 89 26.79 2.81 -10.63
CA ARG A 89 25.41 2.61 -10.11
C ARG A 89 24.47 1.91 -11.10
N ALA A 90 25.00 1.27 -12.16
CA ALA A 90 24.21 0.59 -13.19
C ALA A 90 24.03 -0.93 -12.99
N ALA A 91 24.69 -1.57 -12.02
CA ALA A 91 24.69 -3.03 -11.89
C ALA A 91 24.16 -3.53 -10.52
N LYS A 92 22.88 -3.24 -10.23
CA LYS A 92 22.05 -4.07 -9.33
C LYS A 92 20.55 -3.86 -9.56
N LYS A 93 20.12 -3.76 -10.82
CA LYS A 93 18.75 -4.13 -11.22
C LYS A 93 18.72 -5.65 -11.44
N GLY A 94 18.64 -6.38 -10.34
CA GLY A 94 18.59 -7.84 -10.30
C GLY A 94 17.37 -8.31 -9.50
N LYS A 95 16.19 -8.13 -10.10
CA LYS A 95 15.03 -9.04 -10.00
C LYS A 95 14.73 -9.60 -8.60
N SER A 96 14.10 -8.75 -7.78
CA SER A 96 13.08 -9.22 -6.84
C SER A 96 11.77 -8.56 -7.24
N ARG A 97 11.23 -8.96 -8.41
CA ARG A 97 9.77 -8.96 -8.58
C ARG A 97 9.27 -10.01 -7.61
N THR A 98 9.22 -9.66 -6.33
CA THR A 98 8.35 -10.33 -5.39
C THR A 98 7.01 -10.18 -6.04
N ALA A 99 6.47 -11.29 -6.53
CA ALA A 99 5.08 -11.40 -6.93
C ALA A 99 4.28 -11.01 -5.70
N TRP A 100 4.02 -9.71 -5.58
CA TRP A 100 2.85 -9.24 -4.88
C TRP A 100 1.76 -9.78 -5.77
N SER A 101 1.22 -10.93 -5.35
CA SER A 101 0.11 -11.57 -5.99
C SER A 101 -0.84 -10.48 -6.43
N GLU A 102 -1.15 -10.47 -7.72
CA GLU A 102 -2.31 -9.79 -8.26
C GLU A 102 -3.53 -10.33 -7.52
N TRP A 103 -3.75 -9.78 -6.33
CA TRP A 103 -5.06 -9.65 -5.75
C TRP A 103 -5.73 -8.60 -6.63
N HIS A 104 -6.30 -9.07 -7.74
CA HIS A 104 -7.44 -8.41 -8.35
C HIS A 104 -8.64 -9.05 -7.66
N PRO A 105 -9.23 -8.42 -6.63
CA PRO A 105 -10.61 -8.73 -6.30
C PRO A 105 -11.40 -8.32 -7.55
N GLU A 106 -11.75 -9.31 -8.36
CA GLU A 106 -12.85 -9.18 -9.30
C GLU A 106 -13.97 -8.46 -8.53
N HIS A 107 -14.26 -7.24 -8.98
CA HIS A 107 -15.33 -6.34 -8.52
C HIS A 107 -14.95 -5.31 -7.43
N TRP A 108 -13.95 -4.48 -7.69
CA TRP A 108 -13.94 -3.13 -7.09
C TRP A 108 -15.02 -2.28 -7.77
N VAL A 109 -16.19 -2.24 -7.14
CA VAL A 109 -17.35 -1.48 -7.61
C VAL A 109 -17.45 -0.21 -6.76
N LEU A 110 -17.71 0.93 -7.39
CA LEU A 110 -18.05 2.18 -6.69
C LEU A 110 -19.38 1.97 -5.93
N SER A 111 -19.41 2.33 -4.66
CA SER A 111 -20.67 2.38 -3.90
C SER A 111 -21.65 3.34 -4.60
N GLU A 112 -22.96 3.16 -4.38
CA GLU A 112 -23.96 4.02 -5.02
C GLU A 112 -23.73 5.51 -4.73
N ASP A 113 -23.33 5.85 -3.50
CA ASP A 113 -23.06 7.23 -3.10
C ASP A 113 -21.78 7.77 -3.74
N GLU A 114 -20.77 6.91 -3.90
CA GLU A 114 -19.55 7.27 -4.62
C GLU A 114 -19.84 7.49 -6.11
N GLU A 115 -20.71 6.69 -6.72
CA GLU A 115 -21.14 6.90 -8.11
C GLU A 115 -21.96 8.20 -8.25
N ARG A 116 -22.85 8.50 -7.30
CA ARG A 116 -23.58 9.79 -7.27
C ARG A 116 -22.61 10.96 -7.16
N GLU A 117 -21.60 10.84 -6.30
CA GLU A 117 -20.57 11.84 -6.11
C GLU A 117 -19.66 11.98 -7.34
N ALA A 118 -19.25 10.86 -7.95
CA ALA A 118 -18.47 10.84 -9.18
C ALA A 118 -19.17 11.65 -10.28
N ARG A 119 -20.48 11.41 -10.49
CA ARG A 119 -21.27 12.16 -11.47
C ARG A 119 -21.33 13.66 -11.19
N LYS A 120 -21.43 14.06 -9.91
CA LYS A 120 -21.40 15.48 -9.51
C LYS A 120 -20.04 16.10 -9.79
N LEU A 121 -18.94 15.41 -9.46
CA LEU A 121 -17.58 15.87 -9.70
C LEU A 121 -17.27 15.97 -11.20
N GLU A 122 -17.69 14.98 -11.99
CA GLU A 122 -17.56 15.00 -13.45
C GLU A 122 -18.36 16.11 -14.12
N LYS A 123 -19.56 16.42 -13.60
CA LYS A 123 -20.33 17.58 -14.07
C LYS A 123 -19.57 18.88 -13.81
N LYS A 124 -18.96 19.03 -12.63
CA LYS A 124 -18.12 20.20 -12.32
C LYS A 124 -16.88 20.26 -13.22
N LEU A 125 -16.20 19.15 -13.46
CA LEU A 125 -15.05 19.11 -14.37
C LEU A 125 -15.42 19.47 -15.81
N ARG A 126 -16.61 19.09 -16.29
CA ARG A 126 -17.09 19.52 -17.62
C ARG A 126 -17.39 21.01 -17.68
N GLU A 127 -17.98 21.57 -16.62
CA GLU A 127 -18.20 23.02 -16.53
C GLU A 127 -16.87 23.77 -16.53
N ILE A 128 -15.88 23.30 -15.77
CA ILE A 128 -14.53 23.87 -15.76
C ILE A 128 -13.88 23.77 -17.14
N ALA A 129 -13.95 22.61 -17.81
CA ALA A 129 -13.42 22.45 -19.16
C ALA A 129 -14.06 23.43 -20.17
N ALA A 130 -15.37 23.71 -20.02
CA ALA A 130 -16.03 24.71 -20.83
C ALA A 130 -15.53 26.14 -20.54
N LEU A 131 -15.26 26.46 -19.27
CA LEU A 131 -14.65 27.74 -18.89
C LEU A 131 -13.23 27.88 -19.44
N GLU A 132 -12.41 26.83 -19.35
CA GLU A 132 -11.05 26.80 -19.91
C GLU A 132 -11.06 27.00 -21.43
N GLN A 133 -12.02 26.41 -22.13
CA GLN A 133 -12.20 26.64 -23.56
C GLN A 133 -12.56 28.09 -23.88
N LEU A 134 -13.35 28.76 -23.02
CA LEU A 134 -13.64 30.19 -23.19
C LEU A 134 -12.39 31.05 -22.98
N VAL A 135 -11.52 30.69 -22.03
CA VAL A 135 -10.21 31.35 -21.83
C VAL A 135 -9.34 31.19 -23.07
N GLU A 136 -9.31 29.99 -23.65
CA GLU A 136 -8.55 29.71 -24.88
C GLU A 136 -9.09 30.49 -26.09
N GLN A 137 -10.40 30.74 -26.14
CA GLN A 137 -11.03 31.65 -27.13
C GLN A 137 -10.73 33.14 -26.87
N GLY A 138 -9.98 33.48 -25.82
CA GLY A 138 -9.65 34.86 -25.45
C GLY A 138 -10.82 35.62 -24.82
N LYS A 139 -11.88 34.93 -24.37
CA LYS A 139 -12.98 35.57 -23.64
C LYS A 139 -12.57 35.78 -22.18
N HIS A 140 -12.84 36.96 -21.66
CA HIS A 140 -12.57 37.28 -20.27
C HIS A 140 -13.59 36.60 -19.35
N LEU A 141 -13.11 35.77 -18.41
CA LEU A 141 -13.94 35.15 -17.38
C LEU A 141 -14.10 36.06 -16.17
N ASP A 142 -15.24 35.98 -15.50
CA ASP A 142 -15.46 36.66 -14.21
C ASP A 142 -14.62 36.02 -13.10
N SER A 143 -14.35 36.79 -12.04
CA SER A 143 -13.64 36.36 -10.83
C SER A 143 -14.15 35.03 -10.25
N LEU A 144 -15.47 34.86 -10.20
CA LEU A 144 -16.11 33.62 -9.71
C LEU A 144 -15.87 32.42 -10.65
N GLN A 145 -15.73 32.67 -11.94
CA GLN A 145 -15.45 31.62 -12.93
C GLN A 145 -13.98 31.19 -12.86
N LEU A 146 -13.05 32.13 -12.71
CA LEU A 146 -11.64 31.83 -12.46
C LEU A 146 -11.47 30.99 -11.19
N GLN A 147 -12.18 31.34 -10.10
CA GLN A 147 -12.17 30.53 -8.88
C GLN A 147 -12.67 29.09 -9.10
N LYS A 148 -13.60 28.85 -10.04
CA LYS A 148 -14.01 27.49 -10.41
C LYS A 148 -12.89 26.74 -11.13
N VAL A 149 -12.17 27.41 -12.04
CA VAL A 149 -11.02 26.83 -12.75
C VAL A 149 -9.90 26.48 -11.76
N ASP A 150 -9.60 27.35 -10.79
CA ASP A 150 -8.57 27.08 -9.78
C ASP A 150 -8.86 25.84 -8.93
N ARG A 151 -10.15 25.59 -8.62
CA ARG A 151 -10.60 24.42 -7.86
C ARG A 151 -10.60 23.11 -8.67
N ARG A 152 -10.20 23.14 -9.94
CA ARG A 152 -10.08 21.94 -10.80
C ARG A 152 -9.23 20.86 -10.15
N SER A 153 -8.04 21.22 -9.68
CA SER A 153 -7.09 20.29 -9.07
C SER A 153 -7.65 19.63 -7.82
N GLU A 154 -8.41 20.36 -7.00
CA GLU A 154 -9.09 19.82 -5.82
C GLU A 154 -10.08 18.73 -6.21
N ILE A 155 -10.90 19.00 -7.23
CA ILE A 155 -11.90 18.07 -7.75
C ILE A 155 -11.22 16.83 -8.34
N GLU A 156 -10.18 17.00 -9.17
CA GLU A 156 -9.43 15.89 -9.75
C GLU A 156 -8.74 15.01 -8.70
N SER A 157 -8.26 15.61 -7.60
CA SER A 157 -7.62 14.91 -6.49
C SER A 157 -8.58 14.13 -5.59
N HIS A 158 -9.89 14.37 -5.71
CA HIS A 158 -10.92 13.75 -4.89
C HIS A 158 -10.86 12.21 -4.95
N GLU A 159 -11.09 11.54 -3.81
CA GLU A 159 -10.90 10.09 -3.69
C GLU A 159 -11.74 9.30 -4.71
N VAL A 160 -12.96 9.76 -4.94
CA VAL A 160 -13.90 9.12 -5.85
C VAL A 160 -13.38 9.14 -7.29
N LEU A 161 -12.81 10.27 -7.74
CA LEU A 161 -12.17 10.33 -9.06
C LEU A 161 -10.86 9.55 -9.10
N ARG A 162 -10.16 9.39 -7.97
CA ARG A 162 -9.03 8.44 -7.87
C ARG A 162 -9.50 6.99 -8.07
N LYS A 163 -10.59 6.57 -7.43
CA LYS A 163 -11.20 5.25 -7.61
C LYS A 163 -11.63 5.03 -9.07
N VAL A 164 -12.29 6.02 -9.67
CA VAL A 164 -12.63 5.99 -11.11
C VAL A 164 -11.38 5.79 -11.97
N ARG A 165 -10.29 6.54 -11.73
CA ARG A 165 -9.03 6.40 -12.48
C ARG A 165 -8.35 5.05 -12.31
N LEU A 166 -8.54 4.41 -11.15
CA LEU A 166 -8.05 3.06 -10.86
C LEU A 166 -8.91 1.96 -11.53
N GLY A 167 -9.97 2.33 -12.25
CA GLY A 167 -10.79 1.38 -13.02
C GLY A 167 -11.89 0.70 -12.21
N TYR A 168 -12.35 1.32 -11.11
CA TYR A 168 -13.48 0.79 -10.35
C TYR A 168 -14.73 0.72 -11.24
N GLN A 169 -15.48 -0.38 -11.16
CA GLN A 169 -16.72 -0.59 -11.90
C GLN A 169 -17.78 0.41 -11.45
N ARG A 170 -18.43 1.06 -12.42
CA ARG A 170 -19.53 1.99 -12.16
C ARG A 170 -20.84 1.24 -12.09
N ILE A 171 -21.64 1.55 -11.07
CA ILE A 171 -23.00 1.02 -10.96
C ILE A 171 -23.96 1.87 -11.80
N ALA A 172 -24.91 1.24 -12.47
CA ALA A 172 -26.05 1.93 -13.05
C ALA A 172 -27.00 2.36 -11.91
N LEU A 173 -26.93 3.64 -11.52
CA LEU A 173 -27.91 4.19 -10.58
C LEU A 173 -29.25 4.35 -11.29
N PRO A 174 -30.38 3.89 -10.69
CA PRO A 174 -31.70 4.20 -11.21
C PRO A 174 -31.87 5.73 -11.20
N ALA A 175 -32.46 6.28 -12.27
CA ALA A 175 -32.82 7.69 -12.30
C ALA A 175 -33.71 7.98 -11.09
N ALA A 176 -33.35 8.99 -10.29
CA ALA A 176 -34.18 9.41 -9.18
C ALA A 176 -35.54 9.85 -9.74
N SER A 177 -36.60 9.12 -9.35
CA SER A 177 -38.00 9.48 -9.62
C SER A 177 -38.39 10.77 -8.92
#